data_AF-A0A6L6CDJ9-F1
#
_entry.id   AF-A0A6L6CDJ9-F1
#
_cell.length_a   1.000
_cell.length_b   1.000
_cell.length_c   1.000
_cell.angle_alpha   90.00
_cell.angle_beta   90.00
_cell.angle_gamma   90.00
#
_symmetry.space_group_name_H-M   'P 1'
#
loop_
_entity.id
_entity.type
_entity.pdbx_description
1 polymer ?
#
loop_
_entity_poly.entity_id
_entity_poly.type
_entity_poly.pdbx_seq_one_letter_code
_entity_poly.pdbx_strand_id
1 'polypeptide(L)'
;MLSTFIIALREGLEASLIVGILVAYIYKSQRTGYLKPLWCGVAGAVASSFALGAILSYTSLTLTPKGEQLFAGTTSLLAVGVVTWMVFWMKRTARSLRSELAGKVDQAILTGPLALAGAAFFAVIREGLETSLFVYSNFNSVSDTTSSTVGLVLGFATSITLGYLIYKSSVKIDLAKFFTYTGVALIIVAAGVLSYAVHEFQELGYLPGPDAFVWDVTSFIAKDS
;
A
#
# COMPACT_ATOMS: atom_id res chain seq x y z
N MET A 1 -5.36 -13.77 1.84
CA MET A 1 -4.05 -14.16 2.43
C MET A 1 -2.83 -13.67 1.64
N LEU A 2 -2.55 -14.23 0.46
CA LEU A 2 -1.28 -13.98 -0.26
C LEU A 2 -1.17 -12.55 -0.80
N SER A 3 -2.28 -11.98 -1.29
CA SER A 3 -2.37 -10.57 -1.68
C SER A 3 -1.95 -9.62 -0.54
N THR A 4 -2.66 -9.67 0.59
CA THR A 4 -2.40 -8.80 1.74
C THR A 4 -1.00 -9.00 2.33
N PHE A 5 -0.46 -10.22 2.28
CA PHE A 5 0.92 -10.50 2.66
C PHE A 5 1.93 -9.79 1.77
N ILE A 6 1.81 -9.90 0.44
CA ILE A 6 2.77 -9.30 -0.50
C ILE A 6 2.74 -7.77 -0.41
N ILE A 7 1.54 -7.19 -0.28
CA ILE A 7 1.37 -5.75 -0.10
C ILE A 7 2.06 -5.31 1.20
N ALA A 8 1.69 -5.87 2.35
CA ALA A 8 2.25 -5.48 3.64
C ALA A 8 3.76 -5.74 3.73
N LEU A 9 4.25 -6.79 3.07
CA LEU A 9 5.67 -7.08 2.95
C LEU A 9 6.40 -5.97 2.18
N ARG A 10 5.85 -5.52 1.04
CA ARG A 10 6.46 -4.47 0.22
C ARG A 10 6.44 -3.13 0.95
N GLU A 11 5.24 -2.64 1.30
CA GLU A 11 5.09 -1.30 1.88
C GLU A 11 5.80 -1.20 3.23
N GLY A 12 5.72 -2.26 4.04
CA GLY A 12 6.44 -2.33 5.29
C GLY A 12 7.96 -2.36 5.11
N LEU A 13 8.47 -2.99 4.05
CA LEU A 13 9.90 -3.02 3.77
C LEU A 13 10.38 -1.64 3.31
N GLU A 14 9.62 -0.93 2.48
CA GLU A 14 9.91 0.45 2.09
C GLU A 14 9.91 1.39 3.29
N ALA A 15 8.87 1.33 4.13
CA ALA A 15 8.78 2.12 5.35
C ALA A 15 9.94 1.80 6.31
N SER A 16 10.26 0.52 6.52
CA SER A 16 11.37 0.11 7.41
C SER A 16 12.74 0.53 6.89
N LEU A 17 12.96 0.52 5.57
CA LEU A 17 14.19 1.03 4.96
C LEU A 17 14.32 2.54 5.14
N ILE A 18 13.25 3.30 4.88
CA ILE A 18 13.23 4.75 5.07
C ILE A 18 13.54 5.09 6.53
N VAL A 19 12.82 4.48 7.47
CA VAL A 19 13.05 4.68 8.91
C VAL A 19 14.46 4.25 9.31
N GLY A 20 14.95 3.12 8.79
CA GLY A 20 16.30 2.63 9.03
C GLY A 20 17.39 3.60 8.55
N ILE A 21 17.19 4.24 7.39
CA ILE A 21 18.10 5.27 6.87
C ILE A 21 18.10 6.50 7.77
N LEU A 22 16.93 6.97 8.21
CA LEU A 22 16.81 8.10 9.13
C LEU A 22 17.46 7.80 10.49
N VAL A 23 17.27 6.60 11.04
CA VAL A 23 17.91 6.15 12.29
C VAL A 23 19.44 6.07 12.12
N ALA A 24 19.93 5.43 11.06
CA ALA A 24 21.36 5.31 10.77
C ALA A 24 22.03 6.69 10.69
N TYR A 25 21.31 7.67 10.12
CA TYR A 25 21.80 9.02 9.99
C TYR A 25 21.87 9.78 11.32
N ILE A 26 20.87 9.65 12.18
CA ILE A 26 20.87 10.23 13.54
C ILE A 26 22.06 9.68 14.36
N TYR A 27 22.30 8.37 14.25
CA TYR A 27 23.45 7.72 14.89
C TYR A 27 24.78 8.25 14.35
N LYS A 28 24.92 8.40 13.02
CA LYS A 28 26.13 8.95 12.39
C LYS A 28 26.39 10.41 12.82
N SER A 29 25.34 11.21 13.01
CA SER A 29 25.45 12.59 13.47
C SER A 29 25.70 12.74 14.98
N GLN A 30 25.78 11.64 15.75
CA GLN A 30 25.89 11.63 17.22
C GLN A 30 24.78 12.42 17.96
N ARG A 31 23.67 12.73 17.29
CA ARG A 31 22.56 13.52 17.84
C ARG A 31 21.42 12.61 18.31
N THR A 32 21.71 11.70 19.23
CA THR A 32 20.75 10.69 19.73
C THR A 32 19.45 11.29 20.32
N GLY A 33 19.47 12.56 20.74
CA GLY A 33 18.26 13.29 21.17
C GLY A 33 17.17 13.44 20.08
N TYR A 34 17.52 13.26 18.81
CA TYR A 34 16.59 13.39 17.68
C TYR A 34 15.82 12.09 17.38
N LEU A 35 16.15 10.99 18.08
CA LEU A 35 15.39 9.73 17.98
C LEU A 35 13.95 9.89 18.49
N LYS A 36 13.72 10.67 19.56
CA LYS A 36 12.37 10.88 20.10
C LYS A 36 11.44 11.58 19.10
N PRO A 37 11.83 12.72 18.48
CA PRO A 37 11.06 13.34 17.40
C PRO A 37 10.80 12.40 16.21
N LEU A 38 11.80 11.61 15.80
CA LEU A 38 11.64 10.63 14.73
C LEU A 38 10.51 9.64 15.03
N TRP A 39 10.56 9.00 16.20
CA TRP A 39 9.54 8.03 16.62
C TRP A 39 8.16 8.66 16.80
N CYS A 40 8.08 9.93 17.26
CA CYS A 40 6.82 10.68 17.27
C CYS A 40 6.23 10.83 15.85
N GLY A 41 7.07 11.19 14.87
CA GLY A 41 6.64 11.30 13.47
C GLY A 41 6.15 9.97 12.91
N VAL A 42 6.90 8.88 13.13
CA VAL A 42 6.51 7.53 12.70
C VAL A 42 5.21 7.08 13.37
N ALA A 43 5.10 7.25 14.70
CA ALA A 43 3.89 6.88 15.44
C ALA A 43 2.67 7.69 14.99
N GLY A 44 2.84 8.99 14.73
CA GLY A 44 1.80 9.85 14.17
C GLY A 44 1.34 9.36 12.79
N ALA A 45 2.27 9.01 11.90
CA ALA A 45 1.95 8.51 10.57
C ALA A 45 1.19 7.18 10.61
N VAL A 46 1.63 6.25 11.47
CA VAL A 46 0.96 4.96 11.69
C VAL A 46 -0.46 5.20 12.22
N ALA A 47 -0.62 6.06 13.23
CA ALA A 47 -1.92 6.40 13.79
C ALA A 47 -2.85 7.02 12.73
N SER A 48 -2.36 7.95 11.91
CA SER A 48 -3.13 8.54 10.80
C SER A 48 -3.51 7.51 9.74
N SER A 49 -2.66 6.53 9.47
CA SER A 49 -2.94 5.46 8.50
C SER A 49 -4.06 4.55 8.99
N PHE A 50 -4.01 4.15 10.27
CA PHE A 50 -5.11 3.41 10.90
C PHE A 50 -6.40 4.23 10.96
N ALA A 51 -6.31 5.52 11.28
CA ALA A 51 -7.47 6.41 11.31
C ALA A 51 -8.13 6.48 9.93
N LEU A 52 -7.36 6.58 8.85
CA LEU A 52 -7.92 6.56 7.50
C LEU A 52 -8.56 5.23 7.14
N GLY A 53 -7.91 4.10 7.46
CA GLY A 53 -8.53 2.79 7.28
C GLY A 53 -9.85 2.67 8.03
N ALA A 54 -9.90 3.15 9.27
CA ALA A 54 -11.13 3.17 10.08
C ALA A 54 -12.22 4.08 9.48
N ILE A 55 -11.86 5.27 8.99
CA ILE A 55 -12.78 6.19 8.32
C ILE A 55 -13.37 5.55 7.06
N LEU A 56 -12.53 4.95 6.21
CA LEU A 56 -12.98 4.26 4.99
C LEU A 56 -13.97 3.14 5.32
N SER A 57 -13.66 2.30 6.29
CA SER A 57 -14.54 1.22 6.74
C SER A 57 -15.85 1.73 7.35
N TYR A 58 -15.78 2.76 8.19
CA TYR A 58 -16.97 3.35 8.83
C TYR A 58 -17.90 4.01 7.80
N THR A 59 -17.33 4.75 6.84
CA THR A 59 -18.09 5.34 5.74
C THR A 59 -18.78 4.26 4.91
N SER A 60 -18.08 3.16 4.58
CA SER A 60 -18.66 2.02 3.85
C SER A 60 -19.90 1.45 4.55
N LEU A 61 -19.81 1.23 5.87
CA LEU A 61 -20.89 0.62 6.67
C LEU A 61 -22.11 1.53 6.87
N THR A 62 -21.97 2.84 6.70
CA THR A 62 -23.04 3.82 6.93
C THR A 62 -23.80 4.18 5.65
N LEU A 63 -23.31 3.73 4.49
CA LEU A 63 -23.89 4.02 3.19
C LEU A 63 -25.06 3.08 2.88
N THR A 64 -25.98 3.54 2.02
CA THR A 64 -27.02 2.69 1.42
C THR A 64 -26.37 1.68 0.47
N PRO A 65 -26.99 0.52 0.14
CA PRO A 65 -26.36 -0.51 -0.69
C PRO A 65 -25.81 0.00 -2.04
N LYS A 66 -26.54 0.90 -2.71
CA LYS A 66 -26.07 1.56 -3.94
C LYS A 66 -24.89 2.51 -3.72
N GLY A 67 -24.87 3.21 -2.58
CA GLY A 67 -23.78 4.10 -2.20
C GLY A 67 -22.52 3.33 -1.81
N GLU A 68 -22.68 2.19 -1.15
CA GLU A 68 -21.61 1.26 -0.81
C GLU A 68 -20.94 0.70 -2.06
N GLN A 69 -21.71 0.19 -3.03
CA GLN A 69 -21.18 -0.30 -4.32
C GLN A 69 -20.39 0.79 -5.05
N LEU A 70 -20.92 2.03 -5.12
CA LEU A 70 -20.23 3.16 -5.74
C LEU A 70 -18.92 3.51 -5.02
N PHE A 71 -18.96 3.54 -3.69
CA PHE A 71 -17.81 3.88 -2.86
C PHE A 71 -16.72 2.79 -2.94
N ALA A 72 -17.11 1.52 -2.86
CA ALA A 72 -16.22 0.37 -2.97
C ALA A 72 -15.59 0.29 -4.37
N GLY A 73 -16.37 0.44 -5.43
CA GLY A 73 -15.89 0.45 -6.81
C GLY A 73 -14.93 1.61 -7.10
N THR A 74 -15.29 2.84 -6.69
CA THR A 74 -14.45 4.03 -6.88
C THR A 74 -13.16 3.94 -6.07
N THR A 75 -13.22 3.54 -4.81
CA THR A 75 -12.04 3.40 -3.95
C THR A 75 -11.11 2.32 -4.46
N SER A 76 -11.65 1.22 -4.98
CA SER A 76 -10.86 0.15 -5.61
C SER A 76 -10.18 0.60 -6.90
N LEU A 77 -10.86 1.39 -7.73
CA LEU A 77 -10.28 1.97 -8.94
C LEU A 77 -9.15 2.96 -8.60
N LEU A 78 -9.34 3.80 -7.58
CA LEU A 78 -8.29 4.68 -7.06
C LEU A 78 -7.09 3.87 -6.54
N ALA A 79 -7.32 2.80 -5.78
CA ALA A 79 -6.26 1.93 -5.26
C ALA A 79 -5.43 1.32 -6.39
N VAL A 80 -6.06 0.83 -7.46
CA VAL A 80 -5.36 0.29 -8.64
C VAL A 80 -4.56 1.37 -9.36
N GLY A 81 -5.11 2.57 -9.51
CA GLY A 81 -4.40 3.71 -10.13
C GLY A 81 -3.15 4.09 -9.35
N VAL A 82 -3.26 4.21 -8.02
CA VAL A 82 -2.14 4.53 -7.13
C VAL A 82 -1.05 3.47 -7.18
N VAL A 83 -1.40 2.18 -7.08
CA VAL A 83 -0.40 1.10 -7.14
C VAL A 83 0.25 0.99 -8.50
N THR A 84 -0.52 1.12 -9.58
CA THR A 84 0.04 1.09 -10.93
C THR A 84 1.07 2.21 -11.08
N TRP A 85 0.70 3.43 -10.68
CA TRP A 85 1.62 4.57 -10.67
C TRP A 85 2.88 4.28 -9.86
N MET A 86 2.74 3.73 -8.64
CA MET A 86 3.88 3.46 -7.76
C MET A 86 4.81 2.36 -8.29
N VAL A 87 4.26 1.31 -8.91
CA VAL A 87 5.05 0.25 -9.56
C VAL A 87 5.93 0.84 -10.67
N PHE A 88 5.38 1.71 -11.51
CA PHE A 88 6.15 2.40 -12.55
C PHE A 88 7.15 3.41 -11.98
N TRP A 89 6.75 4.15 -10.95
CA TRP A 89 7.61 5.13 -10.28
C TRP A 89 8.82 4.46 -9.64
N MET A 90 8.62 3.36 -8.91
CA MET A 90 9.69 2.68 -8.19
C MET A 90 10.64 1.92 -9.12
N LYS A 91 10.15 1.37 -10.24
CA LYS A 91 11.01 0.82 -11.30
C LYS A 91 12.04 1.83 -11.81
N ARG A 92 11.70 3.12 -11.80
CA ARG A 92 12.59 4.23 -12.19
C ARG A 92 13.53 4.65 -11.06
N THR A 93 13.03 4.68 -9.82
CA THR A 93 13.75 5.19 -8.64
C THR A 93 14.64 4.15 -7.95
N ALA A 94 14.37 2.85 -8.08
CA ALA A 94 15.11 1.78 -7.38
C ALA A 94 16.62 1.75 -7.67
N ARG A 95 17.07 2.29 -8.81
CA ARG A 95 18.49 2.43 -9.17
C ARG A 95 19.18 3.64 -8.52
N SER A 96 18.44 4.70 -8.19
CA SER A 96 18.98 5.95 -7.63
C SER A 96 18.81 6.06 -6.12
N LEU A 97 17.97 5.24 -5.47
CA LEU A 97 17.68 5.29 -4.03
C LEU A 97 18.96 5.41 -3.18
N ARG A 98 19.97 4.56 -3.43
CA ARG A 98 21.20 4.58 -2.63
C ARG A 98 22.03 5.87 -2.79
N SER A 99 21.94 6.53 -3.94
CA SER A 99 22.72 7.73 -4.30
C SER A 99 21.99 9.04 -3.99
N GLU A 100 20.67 9.11 -4.23
CA GLU A 100 19.85 10.29 -3.95
C GLU A 100 19.54 10.43 -2.45
N LEU A 101 19.33 9.32 -1.73
CA LEU A 101 19.09 9.39 -0.29
C LEU A 101 20.34 9.77 0.49
N ALA A 102 21.55 9.43 0.02
CA ALA A 102 22.78 9.91 0.65
C ALA A 102 22.89 11.46 0.59
N GLY A 103 22.49 12.07 -0.53
CA GLY A 103 22.62 13.51 -0.76
C GLY A 103 21.51 14.38 -0.15
N LYS A 104 20.25 13.91 -0.09
CA LYS A 104 19.13 14.68 0.51
C LYS A 104 19.15 14.70 2.04
N VAL A 105 19.76 13.68 2.63
CA VAL A 105 19.90 13.52 4.06
C VAL A 105 20.89 14.54 4.65
N ASP A 106 21.92 14.94 3.91
CA ASP A 106 22.81 16.06 4.28
C ASP A 106 22.08 17.41 4.41
N GLN A 107 21.01 17.66 3.65
CA GLN A 107 20.22 18.90 3.74
C GLN A 107 19.22 18.93 4.90
N ALA A 108 18.65 17.80 5.31
CA ALA A 108 17.60 17.75 6.33
C ALA A 108 18.10 18.04 7.76
N ILE A 109 19.40 17.84 8.03
CA ILE A 109 19.99 18.15 9.35
C ILE A 109 20.10 19.65 9.62
N LEU A 110 20.12 20.48 8.57
CA LEU A 110 20.23 21.94 8.73
C LEU A 110 18.95 22.57 9.33
N THR A 111 17.82 21.85 9.35
CA THR A 111 16.50 22.44 9.64
C THR A 111 15.92 22.15 11.04
N GLY A 112 16.45 21.16 11.78
CA GLY A 112 16.12 20.91 13.21
C GLY A 112 15.20 19.70 13.52
N PRO A 113 14.90 19.44 14.81
CA PRO A 113 14.24 18.21 15.27
C PRO A 113 12.78 18.07 14.81
N LEU A 114 12.06 19.18 14.65
CA LEU A 114 10.70 19.18 14.10
C LEU A 114 10.67 18.85 12.61
N ALA A 115 11.67 19.30 11.85
CA ALA A 115 11.79 18.99 10.43
C ALA A 115 12.05 17.49 10.21
N LEU A 116 12.85 16.87 11.09
CA LEU A 116 13.08 15.43 11.07
C LEU A 116 11.81 14.63 11.39
N ALA A 117 11.05 15.04 12.42
CA ALA A 117 9.77 14.44 12.75
C ALA A 117 8.78 14.54 11.58
N GLY A 118 8.69 15.73 10.97
CA GLY A 118 7.88 15.97 9.78
C GLY A 118 8.32 15.11 8.59
N ALA A 119 9.61 15.04 8.29
CA ALA A 119 10.14 14.23 7.21
C ALA A 119 9.83 12.74 7.41
N ALA A 120 10.02 12.20 8.62
CA ALA A 120 9.67 10.83 8.95
C ALA A 120 8.16 10.58 8.85
N PHE A 121 7.36 11.51 9.35
CA PHE A 121 5.90 11.46 9.23
C PHE A 121 5.46 11.42 7.77
N PHE A 122 5.91 12.36 6.93
CA PHE A 122 5.52 12.43 5.53
C PHE A 122 6.02 11.23 4.71
N ALA A 123 7.19 10.69 5.05
CA ALA A 123 7.70 9.52 4.37
C ALA A 123 6.92 8.26 4.73
N VAL A 124 6.57 8.06 6.01
CA VAL A 124 5.81 6.88 6.45
C VAL A 124 4.32 7.00 6.13
N ILE A 125 3.72 8.20 6.24
CA ILE A 125 2.30 8.39 5.98
C ILE A 125 1.98 8.10 4.52
N ARG A 126 2.85 8.46 3.57
CA ARG A 126 2.64 8.12 2.17
C ARG A 126 2.44 6.60 1.99
N GLU A 127 3.36 5.80 2.52
CA GLU A 127 3.28 4.33 2.44
C GLU A 127 2.07 3.78 3.22
N GLY A 128 1.76 4.39 4.36
CA GLY A 128 0.61 4.01 5.18
C GLY A 128 -0.75 4.34 4.55
N LEU A 129 -0.87 5.45 3.82
CA LEU A 129 -2.06 5.83 3.06
C LEU A 129 -2.33 4.82 1.94
N GLU A 130 -1.29 4.47 1.19
CA GLU A 130 -1.38 3.49 0.11
C GLU A 130 -1.78 2.12 0.67
N THR A 131 -1.14 1.69 1.77
CA THR A 131 -1.51 0.46 2.48
C THR A 131 -2.98 0.49 2.91
N SER A 132 -3.46 1.55 3.55
CA SER A 132 -4.84 1.62 4.05
C SER A 132 -5.88 1.57 2.93
N LEU A 133 -5.63 2.26 1.81
CA LEU A 133 -6.51 2.19 0.63
C LEU A 133 -6.55 0.78 0.03
N PHE A 134 -5.39 0.14 -0.08
CA PHE A 134 -5.28 -1.17 -0.70
C PHE A 134 -5.86 -2.27 0.19
N VAL A 135 -5.65 -2.19 1.49
CA VAL A 135 -6.24 -3.11 2.48
C VAL A 135 -7.75 -2.98 2.45
N TYR A 136 -8.31 -1.77 2.46
CA TYR A 136 -9.76 -1.57 2.34
C TYR A 136 -10.31 -2.21 1.06
N SER A 137 -9.70 -1.93 -0.09
CA SER A 137 -10.15 -2.48 -1.38
C SER A 137 -9.96 -4.01 -1.48
N ASN A 138 -8.88 -4.56 -0.91
CA ASN A 138 -8.66 -6.00 -0.92
C ASN A 138 -9.62 -6.76 0.01
N PHE A 139 -10.01 -6.16 1.13
CA PHE A 139 -10.99 -6.75 2.04
C PHE A 139 -12.40 -6.77 1.44
N ASN A 140 -12.77 -5.80 0.59
CA ASN A 140 -14.04 -5.82 -0.11
C ASN A 140 -14.06 -6.82 -1.28
N SER A 141 -12.92 -7.02 -1.94
CA SER A 141 -12.81 -7.96 -3.08
C SER A 141 -12.64 -9.43 -2.68
N VAL A 142 -12.28 -9.74 -1.41
CA VAL A 142 -12.03 -11.11 -0.94
C VAL A 142 -12.96 -11.45 0.22
N SER A 143 -13.78 -12.48 0.06
CA SER A 143 -14.80 -12.92 1.03
C SER A 143 -14.26 -13.46 2.38
N ASP A 144 -12.94 -13.71 2.51
CA ASP A 144 -12.29 -14.24 3.72
C ASP A 144 -11.49 -13.18 4.49
N THR A 145 -12.15 -12.49 5.44
CA THR A 145 -11.57 -11.41 6.26
C THR A 145 -10.50 -11.88 7.25
N THR A 146 -10.70 -13.06 7.88
CA THR A 146 -9.73 -13.65 8.83
C THR A 146 -8.41 -14.00 8.13
N SER A 147 -8.51 -14.59 6.95
CA SER A 147 -7.38 -14.95 6.10
C SER A 147 -6.56 -13.70 5.73
N SER A 148 -7.24 -12.64 5.27
CA SER A 148 -6.59 -11.40 4.87
C SER A 148 -5.87 -10.68 6.01
N THR A 149 -6.42 -10.71 7.23
CA THR A 149 -5.79 -10.11 8.42
C THR A 149 -4.50 -10.84 8.82
N VAL A 150 -4.49 -12.18 8.80
CA VAL A 150 -3.29 -12.97 9.10
C VAL A 150 -2.18 -12.69 8.08
N GLY A 151 -2.53 -12.60 6.79
CA GLY A 151 -1.58 -12.26 5.73
C GLY A 151 -0.92 -10.89 5.95
N LEU A 152 -1.72 -9.89 6.33
CA LEU A 152 -1.24 -8.53 6.61
C LEU A 152 -0.26 -8.49 7.80
N VAL A 153 -0.60 -9.15 8.91
CA VAL A 153 0.26 -9.21 10.10
C VAL A 153 1.58 -9.93 9.79
N LEU A 154 1.52 -11.07 9.10
CA LEU A 154 2.72 -11.80 8.70
C LEU A 154 3.59 -11.00 7.72
N GLY A 155 2.98 -10.26 6.81
CA GLY A 155 3.68 -9.40 5.86
C GLY A 155 4.47 -8.30 6.58
N PHE A 156 3.83 -7.57 7.49
CA PHE A 156 4.51 -6.55 8.30
C PHE A 156 5.57 -7.13 9.23
N ALA A 157 5.30 -8.26 9.90
CA ALA A 157 6.28 -8.91 10.76
C ALA A 157 7.53 -9.32 9.97
N THR A 158 7.33 -9.86 8.77
CA THR A 158 8.43 -10.25 7.88
C THR A 158 9.19 -9.02 7.37
N SER A 159 8.49 -7.95 7.00
CA SER A 159 9.12 -6.74 6.49
C SER A 159 9.97 -6.03 7.54
N ILE A 160 9.47 -5.91 8.78
CA ILE A 160 10.22 -5.34 9.92
C ILE A 160 11.45 -6.19 10.21
N THR A 161 11.29 -7.52 10.20
CA THR A 161 12.41 -8.45 10.41
C THR A 161 13.48 -8.28 9.32
N LEU A 162 13.08 -8.24 8.05
CA LEU A 162 13.99 -8.02 6.93
C LEU A 162 14.65 -6.65 6.99
N GLY A 163 13.90 -5.59 7.28
CA GLY A 163 14.43 -4.24 7.46
C GLY A 163 15.49 -4.17 8.56
N TYR A 164 15.25 -4.82 9.69
CA TYR A 164 16.22 -4.93 10.78
C TYR A 164 17.48 -5.72 10.37
N LEU A 165 17.32 -6.84 9.67
CA LEU A 165 18.45 -7.66 9.19
C LEU A 165 19.30 -6.93 8.14
N ILE A 166 18.68 -6.13 7.28
CA ILE A 166 19.35 -5.26 6.30
C ILE A 166 20.12 -4.16 7.04
N TYR A 167 19.51 -3.52 8.05
CA TYR A 167 20.16 -2.50 8.88
C TYR A 167 21.42 -3.05 9.58
N LYS A 168 21.35 -4.27 10.11
CA LYS A 168 22.49 -4.93 10.76
C LYS A 168 23.58 -5.38 9.78
N SER A 169 23.42 -5.13 8.47
CA SER A 169 24.28 -5.65 7.38
C SER A 169 24.40 -7.18 7.38
N SER A 170 23.50 -7.89 8.06
CA SER A 170 23.50 -9.36 8.12
C SER A 170 23.02 -9.99 6.82
N VAL A 171 22.28 -9.26 5.99
CA VAL A 171 21.76 -9.74 4.71
C VAL A 171 22.01 -8.70 3.61
N LYS A 172 22.69 -9.13 2.55
CA LYS A 172 22.90 -8.33 1.33
C LYS A 172 21.84 -8.72 0.30
N ILE A 173 20.69 -8.04 0.33
CA ILE A 173 19.62 -8.23 -0.65
C ILE A 173 19.82 -7.26 -1.82
N ASP A 174 19.66 -7.76 -3.04
CA ASP A 174 19.49 -6.90 -4.21
C ASP A 174 18.06 -6.34 -4.19
N LEU A 175 17.91 -5.15 -3.61
CA LEU A 175 16.61 -4.47 -3.48
C LEU A 175 15.93 -4.31 -4.83
N ALA A 176 16.68 -4.06 -5.91
CA ALA A 176 16.10 -3.89 -7.23
C ALA A 176 15.41 -5.18 -7.72
N LYS A 177 16.02 -6.34 -7.49
CA LYS A 177 15.41 -7.63 -7.81
C LYS A 177 14.21 -7.92 -6.92
N PHE A 178 14.34 -7.71 -5.61
CA PHE A 178 13.23 -7.90 -4.66
C PHE A 178 11.99 -7.11 -5.08
N PHE A 179 12.16 -5.80 -5.31
CA PHE A 179 11.08 -4.92 -5.75
C PHE A 179 10.52 -5.26 -7.13
N THR A 180 11.33 -5.82 -8.02
CA THR A 180 10.84 -6.29 -9.33
C THR A 180 9.91 -7.49 -9.17
N TYR A 181 10.29 -8.49 -8.37
CA TYR A 181 9.46 -9.68 -8.15
C TYR A 181 8.18 -9.37 -7.38
N THR A 182 8.28 -8.58 -6.30
CA THR A 182 7.09 -8.16 -5.54
C THR A 182 6.20 -7.22 -6.35
N GLY A 183 6.78 -6.37 -7.21
CA GLY A 183 6.03 -5.53 -8.15
C GLY A 183 5.22 -6.32 -9.18
N VAL A 184 5.81 -7.38 -9.76
CA VAL A 184 5.07 -8.27 -10.68
C VAL A 184 3.92 -8.98 -9.96
N ALA A 185 4.15 -9.46 -8.74
CA ALA A 185 3.08 -10.07 -7.94
C ALA A 185 1.97 -9.07 -7.60
N LEU A 186 2.31 -7.81 -7.33
CA LEU A 186 1.34 -6.73 -7.12
C LEU A 186 0.47 -6.44 -8.34
N ILE A 187 1.03 -6.53 -9.56
CA ILE A 187 0.24 -6.34 -10.79
C ILE A 187 -0.88 -7.39 -10.88
N ILE A 188 -0.60 -8.64 -10.51
CA ILE A 188 -1.60 -9.71 -10.50
C ILE A 188 -2.71 -9.39 -9.49
N VAL A 189 -2.33 -8.95 -8.29
CA VAL A 189 -3.28 -8.54 -7.26
C VAL A 189 -4.12 -7.34 -7.72
N ALA A 190 -3.49 -6.32 -8.29
CA ALA A 190 -4.15 -5.13 -8.79
C ALA A 190 -5.14 -5.46 -9.92
N ALA A 191 -4.83 -6.44 -10.77
CA ALA A 191 -5.77 -6.94 -11.77
C ALA A 191 -7.02 -7.58 -11.14
N GLY A 192 -6.87 -8.32 -10.03
CA GLY A 192 -8.00 -8.86 -9.28
C GLY A 192 -8.87 -7.77 -8.64
N VAL A 193 -8.24 -6.77 -8.02
CA VAL A 193 -8.94 -5.61 -7.47
C VAL A 193 -9.64 -4.79 -8.55
N LEU A 194 -9.02 -4.65 -9.72
CA LEU A 194 -9.62 -3.98 -10.88
C LEU A 194 -10.85 -4.73 -11.38
N SER A 195 -10.78 -6.07 -11.46
CA SER A 195 -11.92 -6.90 -11.82
C SER A 195 -13.09 -6.71 -10.86
N TYR A 196 -12.81 -6.60 -9.56
CA TYR A 196 -13.82 -6.29 -8.54
C TYR A 196 -14.41 -4.88 -8.72
N ALA A 197 -13.58 -3.87 -8.97
CA ALA A 197 -14.06 -2.52 -9.24
C ALA A 197 -15.01 -2.48 -10.46
N VAL A 198 -14.65 -3.18 -11.54
CA VAL A 198 -15.47 -3.30 -12.75
C VAL A 198 -16.80 -4.00 -12.43
N HIS A 199 -16.77 -5.07 -11.65
CA HIS A 199 -17.98 -5.78 -11.21
C HIS A 199 -18.96 -4.85 -10.50
N GLU A 200 -18.48 -4.02 -9.57
CA GLU A 200 -19.33 -3.10 -8.82
C GLU A 200 -19.94 -2.02 -9.72
N PHE A 201 -19.19 -1.54 -10.72
CA PHE A 201 -19.73 -0.64 -11.74
C PHE A 201 -20.74 -1.31 -12.69
N GLN A 202 -20.63 -2.62 -12.91
CA GLN A 202 -21.62 -3.41 -13.66
C GLN A 202 -22.91 -3.59 -12.87
N GLU A 203 -22.84 -3.88 -11.56
CA GLU A 203 -24.01 -3.99 -10.69
C GLU A 203 -24.79 -2.68 -10.59
N LEU A 204 -24.09 -1.55 -10.66
CA LEU A 204 -24.69 -0.21 -10.71
C LEU A 204 -25.33 0.13 -12.05
N GLY A 205 -25.11 -0.67 -13.09
CA GLY A 205 -25.61 -0.45 -14.44
C GLY A 205 -24.86 0.62 -15.24
N TYR A 206 -23.71 1.11 -14.76
CA TYR A 206 -22.87 2.06 -15.50
C TYR A 206 -21.97 1.39 -16.54
N LEU A 207 -21.63 0.12 -16.32
CA LEU A 207 -20.90 -0.71 -17.28
C LEU A 207 -21.78 -1.88 -17.76
N PRO A 208 -21.64 -2.32 -19.02
CA PRO A 208 -22.30 -3.51 -19.51
C PRO A 208 -21.87 -4.71 -18.66
N GLY A 209 -22.83 -5.29 -17.93
CA GLY A 209 -22.65 -6.46 -17.08
C GLY A 209 -22.64 -7.79 -17.83
N PRO A 210 -22.61 -8.92 -17.11
CA PRO A 210 -22.70 -10.26 -17.71
C PRO A 210 -23.97 -10.47 -18.56
N ASP A 211 -25.02 -9.70 -18.30
CA ASP A 211 -26.30 -9.74 -19.02
C ASP A 211 -26.39 -8.73 -20.18
N ALA A 212 -25.34 -7.92 -20.41
CA ALA A 212 -25.29 -6.97 -21.52
C ALA A 212 -24.76 -7.66 -22.79
N PHE A 213 -25.58 -8.54 -23.35
CA PHE A 213 -25.27 -9.17 -24.62
C PHE A 213 -25.43 -8.16 -25.77
N VAL A 214 -24.39 -8.00 -26.59
CA VAL A 214 -24.48 -7.22 -27.85
C VAL A 214 -25.49 -7.85 -28.81
N TRP A 215 -25.74 -9.16 -28.66
CA TRP A 215 -26.75 -9.92 -29.39
C TRP A 215 -27.45 -10.88 -28.42
N ASP A 216 -28.70 -10.58 -28.09
CA ASP A 216 -29.53 -11.45 -27.25
C ASP A 216 -30.39 -12.37 -28.13
N VAL A 217 -29.99 -13.64 -28.24
CA VAL A 217 -30.75 -14.70 -28.95
C VAL A 217 -31.69 -15.47 -28.02
N THR A 218 -31.88 -15.02 -26.77
CA THR A 218 -32.80 -15.65 -25.81
C THR A 218 -34.27 -15.60 -26.30
N SER A 219 -34.57 -14.69 -27.23
CA SER A 219 -35.86 -14.64 -27.94
C SER A 219 -36.07 -15.82 -28.91
N PHE A 220 -35.00 -16.48 -29.34
CA PHE A 220 -35.03 -17.60 -30.30
C PHE A 220 -34.62 -18.95 -29.68
N ILE A 221 -33.81 -18.96 -28.61
CA ILE A 221 -33.30 -20.17 -27.95
C ILE A 221 -33.45 -20.01 -26.43
N ALA A 222 -34.16 -20.94 -25.78
CA ALA A 222 -34.28 -20.97 -24.34
C ALA A 222 -32.91 -21.22 -23.68
N LYS A 223 -32.69 -20.61 -22.51
CA LYS A 223 -31.41 -20.60 -21.76
C LYS A 223 -30.96 -21.99 -21.28
N ASP A 224 -31.78 -23.02 -21.50
CA ASP A 224 -31.66 -24.36 -20.91
C ASP A 224 -31.44 -25.48 -21.97
N SER A 225 -30.93 -25.17 -23.16
CA SER A 225 -30.56 -26.17 -24.18
C SER A 225 -29.05 -26.35 -24.34
#